data_AF-A0A2G6KHS1-F1
#
_entry.id   AF-A0A2G6KHS1-F1
#
_cell.length_a   1.000
_cell.length_b   1.000
_cell.length_c   1.000
_cell.angle_alpha   90.00
_cell.angle_beta   90.00
_cell.angle_gamma   90.00
#
_symmetry.space_group_name_H-M   'P 1'
#
loop_
_entity.id
_entity.type
_entity.pdbx_description
1 polymer ?
#
loop_
_entity_poly.entity_id
_entity_poly.type
_entity_poly.pdbx_seq_one_letter_code
_entity_poly.pdbx_strand_id
1 'polypeptide(L)'
;MHAIEKIGITTGSLTVAIDKLEKRGVVVRTPNPDDRRSCVIELTAVGQEVHREHSHYHLNMTQECTAGFSESEKEQFALFIQRFLQNV
;
A
#
# COMPACT_ATOMS: atom_id res chain seq x y z
N MET A 1 7.77 12.91 5.70
CA MET A 1 6.50 12.23 5.37
C MET A 1 6.33 12.17 3.86
N HIS A 2 7.11 11.32 3.19
CA HIS A 2 7.21 11.28 1.71
C HIS A 2 6.19 10.31 1.05
N ALA A 3 5.40 9.59 1.85
CA ALA A 3 4.47 8.57 1.36
C ALA A 3 3.18 9.12 0.71
N ILE A 4 2.88 10.42 0.88
CA ILE A 4 1.61 11.03 0.47
C ILE A 4 1.46 11.09 -1.06
N GLU A 5 2.55 11.32 -1.78
CA GLU A 5 2.53 11.50 -3.25
C GLU A 5 2.06 10.26 -4.01
N LYS A 6 2.10 9.07 -3.40
CA LYS A 6 1.72 7.81 -4.06
C LYS A 6 0.30 7.31 -3.75
N ILE A 7 -0.35 7.82 -2.70
CA ILE A 7 -1.56 7.18 -2.14
C ILE A 7 -2.84 8.02 -2.36
N GLY A 8 -2.73 9.27 -2.85
CA GLY A 8 -3.91 10.10 -3.17
C GLY A 8 -4.81 10.41 -1.95
N ILE A 9 -4.26 10.31 -0.74
CA ILE A 9 -4.96 10.57 0.52
C ILE A 9 -4.41 11.82 1.22
N THR A 10 -5.23 12.45 2.07
CA THR A 10 -4.78 13.59 2.86
C THR A 10 -3.77 13.17 3.93
N THR A 11 -2.88 14.10 4.30
CA THR A 11 -1.93 13.95 5.42
C THR A 11 -2.60 13.53 6.73
N GLY A 12 -3.81 14.07 7.01
CA GLY A 12 -4.59 13.71 8.19
C GLY A 12 -5.06 12.27 8.16
N SER A 13 -5.60 11.80 7.03
CA SER A 13 -6.05 10.41 6.86
C SER A 13 -4.89 9.42 6.97
N LEU A 14 -3.73 9.74 6.39
CA LEU A 14 -2.53 8.93 6.51
C LEU A 14 -2.06 8.82 7.96
N THR A 15 -2.07 9.93 8.71
CA THR A 15 -1.69 9.95 10.13
C THR A 15 -2.59 9.02 10.95
N VAL A 16 -3.91 9.11 10.77
CA VAL A 16 -4.88 8.24 11.46
C VAL A 16 -4.68 6.77 11.09
N ALA A 17 -4.34 6.46 9.83
CA ALA A 17 -4.04 5.10 9.40
C ALA A 17 -2.77 4.55 10.09
N ILE A 18 -1.69 5.34 10.11
CA ILE A 18 -0.44 4.97 10.78
C ILE A 18 -0.67 4.76 12.28
N ASP A 19 -1.42 5.65 12.95
CA ASP A 19 -1.73 5.51 14.37
C ASP A 19 -2.44 4.18 14.69
N LYS A 20 -3.36 3.75 13.81
CA LYS A 20 -4.05 2.48 13.97
C LYS A 20 -3.11 1.29 13.76
N LEU A 21 -2.21 1.36 12.79
CA LEU A 21 -1.23 0.30 12.52
C LEU A 21 -0.18 0.21 13.64
N GLU A 22 0.26 1.34 14.18
CA GLU A 22 1.19 1.42 15.31
C GLU A 22 0.56 0.84 16.58
N LYS A 23 -0.70 1.21 16.88
CA LYS A 23 -1.47 0.61 18.01
C LYS A 23 -1.65 -0.90 17.89
N ARG A 24 -1.63 -1.44 16.66
CA ARG A 24 -1.69 -2.89 16.39
C ARG A 24 -0.32 -3.56 16.37
N GLY A 25 0.75 -2.81 16.59
CA GLY A 25 2.13 -3.31 16.55
C GLY A 25 2.62 -3.69 15.16
N VAL A 26 1.94 -3.26 14.09
CA VAL A 26 2.28 -3.57 12.69
C VAL A 26 3.39 -2.64 12.18
N VAL A 27 3.40 -1.39 12.63
CA VAL A 27 4.45 -0.42 12.29
C VAL A 27 5.03 0.20 13.56
N VAL A 28 6.22 0.79 13.42
CA VAL A 28 6.85 1.63 14.42
C VAL A 28 7.32 2.94 13.80
N ARG A 29 7.25 4.03 14.56
CA ARG A 29 7.85 5.32 14.23
C ARG A 29 9.25 5.42 14.82
N THR A 30 10.25 5.64 13.97
CA THR A 30 11.62 5.93 14.39
C THR A 30 11.96 7.40 14.08
N PRO A 31 12.71 8.11 14.94
CA PRO A 31 13.18 9.46 14.62
C PRO A 31 13.98 9.43 13.32
N ASN A 32 13.72 10.38 12.41
CA ASN A 32 14.52 10.48 11.21
C ASN A 32 15.91 11.04 11.57
N PRO A 33 17.01 10.32 11.30
CA PRO A 33 18.36 10.77 11.61
C PRO A 33 18.75 12.07 10.86
N ASP A 34 18.15 12.32 9.69
CA ASP A 34 18.50 13.43 8.81
C ASP A 34 17.60 14.66 9.01
N ASP A 35 16.43 14.49 9.64
CA ASP A 35 15.50 15.59 9.91
C ASP A 35 14.71 15.34 11.20
N ARG A 36 15.08 16.07 12.26
CA ARG A 36 14.45 16.00 13.59
C ARG A 36 12.97 16.39 13.61
N ARG A 37 12.45 17.02 12.55
CA ARG A 37 11.03 17.38 12.41
C ARG A 37 10.20 16.25 11.79
N SER A 38 10.83 15.13 11.42
CA SER A 38 10.17 14.00 10.77
C SER A 38 10.48 12.66 11.43
N CYS A 39 9.65 11.66 11.12
CA CYS A 39 9.84 10.28 11.51
C CYS A 39 9.85 9.38 10.27
N VAL A 40 10.52 8.24 10.40
CA VAL A 40 10.47 7.12 9.47
C VAL A 40 9.44 6.12 10.00
N ILE A 41 8.64 5.55 9.10
CA ILE A 41 7.68 4.50 9.44
C ILE A 41 8.26 3.19 8.93
N GLU A 42 8.42 2.22 9.82
CA GLU A 42 8.98 0.91 9.50
C GLU A 42 7.99 -0.19 9.88
N LEU A 43 7.95 -1.28 9.09
CA LEU A 43 7.22 -2.48 9.47
C LEU A 43 7.96 -3.17 10.62
N THR A 44 7.22 -3.60 11.63
CA THR A 44 7.74 -4.53 12.64
C THR A 44 7.85 -5.94 12.05
N ALA A 45 8.44 -6.90 12.78
CA ALA A 45 8.40 -8.31 12.37
C ALA A 45 6.96 -8.82 12.17
N VAL A 46 6.04 -8.43 13.05
CA VAL A 46 4.61 -8.74 12.91
C VAL A 46 4.04 -8.07 11.67
N GLY A 47 4.42 -6.81 11.41
CA GLY A 47 3.95 -6.11 10.23
C GLY A 47 4.45 -6.68 8.92
N GLN A 48 5.66 -7.20 8.87
CA GLN A 48 6.20 -7.91 7.71
C GLN A 48 5.37 -9.17 7.42
N GLU A 49 5.00 -9.93 8.45
CA GLU A 49 4.18 -11.13 8.28
C GLU A 49 2.76 -10.78 7.79
N VAL A 50 2.11 -9.81 8.43
CA VAL A 50 0.79 -9.31 7.99
C VAL A 50 0.85 -8.80 6.54
N HIS A 51 1.92 -8.08 6.18
CA HIS A 51 2.11 -7.61 4.81
C HIS A 51 2.22 -8.79 3.83
N ARG A 52 3.01 -9.81 4.17
CA ARG A 52 3.19 -11.01 3.35
C ARG A 52 1.87 -11.73 3.12
N GLU A 53 1.11 -12.01 4.18
CA GLU A 53 -0.22 -12.65 4.08
C GLU A 53 -1.19 -11.81 3.23
N HIS A 54 -1.20 -10.50 3.46
CA HIS A 54 -2.04 -9.58 2.71
C HIS A 54 -1.69 -9.54 1.21
N SER A 55 -0.40 -9.54 0.87
CA SER A 55 0.08 -9.62 -0.51
C SER A 55 -0.32 -10.92 -1.19
N HIS A 56 -0.24 -12.06 -0.49
CA HIS A 56 -0.72 -13.34 -1.02
C HIS A 56 -2.23 -13.32 -1.27
N TYR A 57 -3.01 -12.77 -0.33
CA TYR A 57 -4.45 -12.61 -0.50
C TYR A 57 -4.78 -11.76 -1.72
N HIS A 58 -4.09 -10.63 -1.90
CA HIS A 58 -4.26 -9.77 -3.07
C HIS A 58 -3.96 -10.48 -4.39
N LEU A 59 -2.87 -11.26 -4.44
CA LEU A 59 -2.52 -12.02 -5.64
C LEU A 59 -3.63 -13.03 -6.01
N ASN A 60 -4.12 -13.79 -5.03
CA ASN A 60 -5.17 -14.77 -5.24
C ASN A 60 -6.46 -14.09 -5.71
N MET A 61 -6.87 -12.99 -5.05
CA MET A 61 -8.04 -12.22 -5.45
C MET A 61 -7.90 -11.70 -6.89
N THR A 62 -6.73 -11.17 -7.28
CA THR A 62 -6.50 -10.73 -8.66
C THR A 62 -6.61 -11.88 -9.65
N GLN A 63 -6.08 -13.05 -9.31
CA GLN A 63 -6.21 -14.26 -10.14
C GLN A 63 -7.67 -14.70 -10.29
N GLU A 64 -8.44 -14.71 -9.20
CA GLU A 64 -9.87 -15.04 -9.23
C GLU A 64 -10.67 -14.05 -10.07
N CYS A 65 -10.47 -12.75 -9.87
CA CYS A 65 -11.15 -11.70 -10.64
C CYS A 65 -10.83 -11.75 -12.14
N THR A 66 -9.70 -12.35 -12.53
CA THR A 66 -9.24 -12.44 -13.93
C THR A 66 -9.20 -13.88 -14.46
N ALA A 67 -9.82 -14.83 -13.76
CA ALA A 67 -9.70 -16.26 -14.07
C ALA A 67 -10.23 -16.64 -15.47
N GLY A 68 -11.19 -15.88 -16.00
CA GLY A 68 -11.75 -16.09 -17.34
C GLY A 68 -11.02 -15.36 -18.47
N PHE A 69 -9.94 -14.62 -18.17
CA PHE A 69 -9.24 -13.80 -19.15
C PHE A 69 -8.05 -14.58 -19.72
N SER A 70 -7.84 -14.48 -21.02
CA SER A 70 -6.56 -14.79 -21.65
C SER A 70 -5.47 -13.81 -21.18
N GLU A 71 -4.20 -14.18 -21.34
CA GLU A 71 -3.08 -13.29 -20.95
C GLU A 71 -3.14 -11.95 -21.70
N SER A 72 -3.49 -11.96 -22.99
CA SER A 72 -3.67 -10.72 -23.76
C SER A 72 -4.81 -9.84 -23.24
N GLU A 73 -5.90 -10.43 -22.75
CA GLU A 73 -7.01 -9.67 -22.16
C GLU A 73 -6.62 -9.08 -20.80
N LYS A 74 -5.82 -9.79 -20.00
CA LYS A 74 -5.26 -9.25 -18.75
C LYS A 74 -4.35 -8.06 -19.01
N GLU A 75 -3.47 -8.14 -20.01
CA GLU A 75 -2.60 -7.04 -20.42
C GLU A 75 -3.41 -5.82 -20.90
N GLN A 76 -4.40 -6.04 -21.76
CA GLN A 76 -5.29 -4.97 -22.25
C GLN A 76 -6.09 -4.33 -21.10
N PHE A 77 -6.62 -5.14 -20.19
CA PHE A 77 -7.35 -4.66 -19.03
C PHE A 77 -6.46 -3.80 -18.11
N ALA A 78 -5.24 -4.24 -17.84
CA ALA A 78 -4.27 -3.47 -17.06
C ALA A 78 -3.98 -2.10 -17.70
N LEU A 79 -3.82 -2.05 -19.03
CA LEU A 79 -3.64 -0.80 -19.76
C LEU A 79 -4.85 0.13 -19.65
N PHE A 80 -6.07 -0.40 -19.70
CA PHE A 80 -7.28 0.40 -19.53
C PHE A 80 -7.42 0.95 -18.10
N ILE A 81 -7.12 0.15 -17.07
CA ILE A 81 -7.12 0.62 -15.68
C ILE A 81 -6.06 1.71 -15.48
N GLN A 82 -4.84 1.53 -16.01
CA GLN A 82 -3.79 2.55 -15.92
C GLN A 82 -4.24 3.88 -16.57
N ARG A 83 -4.83 3.82 -17.76
CA ARG A 83 -5.35 5.00 -18.45
C ARG A 83 -6.51 5.64 -17.71
N PHE A 84 -7.39 4.84 -17.13
CA PHE A 84 -8.49 5.33 -16.29
C PHE A 84 -7.93 6.12 -15.10
N LEU A 85 -6.96 5.57 -14.36
CA LEU A 85 -6.34 6.22 -13.20
C LEU A 85 -5.59 7.52 -13.54
N GLN A 86 -5.19 7.74 -14.79
CA GLN A 86 -4.58 8.99 -15.24
C GLN A 86 -5.60 10.11 -15.50
N ASN A 87 -6.89 9.77 -15.62
CA ASN A 87 -7.97 10.69 -15.96
C ASN A 87 -8.85 11.06 -14.77
N VAL A 88 -8.56 10.55 -13.58
CA VAL A 88 -9.30 10.81 -12.32
C VAL A 88 -8.36 11.51 -11.35
#